data_AF-A0A2E4A8S1-F1
#
_entry.id   AF-A0A2E4A8S1-F1
#
_cell.length_a   1.000
_cell.length_b   1.000
_cell.length_c   1.000
_cell.angle_alpha   90.00
_cell.angle_beta   90.00
_cell.angle_gamma   90.00
#
_symmetry.space_group_name_H-M   'P 1'
#
loop_
_entity.id
_entity.type
_entity.pdbx_description
1 polymer ?
#
loop_
_entity_poly.entity_id
_entity_poly.type
_entity_poly.pdbx_seq_one_letter_code
_entity_poly.pdbx_strand_id
1 'polypeptide(L)'
;MVRKYLSIFITWSFLTIVALSEVKFFKGACDASAAVALDSDTILVADDEDNYLRIYSYDDPGLPISSFSLDDFLGVVDSSHPESDIEACTRVGNIIYWITSHGRSKKGKWRSSRYRLFATEILKINGNYKLRPLGRPCLNLIDALLKLDDLKLQKNIGLAGEDSGRKLAPKEYGLNIEGMTISADGKD
;
A
#
# COMPACT_ATOMS: atom_id res chain seq x y z
N MET A 1 -3.80 71.95 -35.95
CA MET A 1 -3.66 70.58 -36.47
C MET A 1 -3.73 69.63 -35.27
N VAL A 2 -4.90 69.02 -35.02
CA VAL A 2 -5.17 68.20 -33.81
C VAL A 2 -4.81 66.75 -34.11
N ARG A 3 -3.83 66.19 -33.38
CA ARG A 3 -3.39 64.80 -33.50
C ARG A 3 -4.29 63.92 -32.62
N LYS A 4 -5.24 63.20 -33.22
CA LYS A 4 -6.06 62.20 -32.48
C LYS A 4 -5.23 60.93 -32.31
N TYR A 5 -4.97 60.54 -31.06
CA TYR A 5 -4.38 59.23 -30.72
C TYR A 5 -5.51 58.19 -30.70
N LEU A 6 -5.34 57.12 -31.47
CA LEU A 6 -6.21 55.95 -31.46
C LEU A 6 -5.57 54.92 -30.54
N SER A 7 -6.13 54.72 -29.35
CA SER A 7 -5.71 53.64 -28.44
C SER A 7 -6.57 52.41 -28.71
N ILE A 8 -5.94 51.31 -29.11
CA ILE A 8 -6.56 49.99 -29.24
C ILE A 8 -6.36 49.26 -27.92
N PHE A 9 -7.46 48.92 -27.24
CA PHE A 9 -7.44 48.01 -26.10
C PHE A 9 -7.67 46.58 -26.59
N ILE A 10 -6.67 45.71 -26.43
CA ILE A 10 -6.81 44.27 -26.67
C ILE A 10 -7.11 43.62 -25.32
N THR A 11 -8.35 43.15 -25.12
CA THR A 11 -8.72 42.36 -23.96
C THR A 11 -8.32 40.90 -24.20
N TRP A 12 -7.38 40.38 -23.43
CA TRP A 12 -7.08 38.95 -23.38
C TRP A 12 -8.10 38.25 -22.48
N SER A 13 -9.00 37.47 -23.08
CA SER A 13 -9.85 36.55 -22.33
C SER A 13 -9.05 35.29 -22.02
N PHE A 14 -8.69 35.08 -20.76
CA PHE A 14 -8.15 33.80 -20.30
C PHE A 14 -9.31 32.80 -20.23
N LEU A 15 -9.28 31.78 -21.09
CA LEU A 15 -10.16 30.63 -20.97
C LEU A 15 -9.55 29.68 -19.92
N THR A 16 -10.12 29.65 -18.73
CA THR A 16 -9.77 28.66 -17.72
C THR A 16 -10.30 27.30 -18.19
N ILE A 17 -9.42 26.44 -18.70
CA ILE A 17 -9.76 25.04 -18.93
C ILE A 17 -9.84 24.38 -17.56
N VAL A 18 -11.06 24.17 -17.08
CA VAL A 18 -11.30 23.27 -15.94
C VAL A 18 -11.17 21.86 -16.50
N ALA A 19 -10.07 21.18 -16.19
CA ALA A 19 -9.96 19.75 -16.45
C ALA A 19 -11.00 19.03 -15.60
N LEU A 20 -12.05 18.51 -16.24
CA LEU A 20 -12.99 17.61 -15.60
C LEU A 20 -12.26 16.28 -15.37
N SER A 21 -11.85 16.04 -14.12
CA SER A 21 -11.37 14.74 -13.67
C SER A 21 -12.56 13.78 -13.64
N GLU A 22 -12.62 12.84 -14.58
CA GLU A 22 -13.56 11.73 -14.51
C GLU A 22 -13.21 10.82 -13.33
N VAL A 23 -14.21 10.48 -12.51
CA VAL A 23 -14.03 9.52 -11.42
C VAL A 23 -13.96 8.13 -12.02
N LYS A 24 -12.81 7.47 -11.90
CA LYS A 24 -12.61 6.09 -12.34
C LYS A 24 -12.96 5.11 -11.23
N PHE A 25 -13.65 4.02 -11.57
CA PHE A 25 -14.08 3.00 -10.62
C PHE A 25 -13.38 1.68 -10.92
N PHE A 26 -12.60 1.19 -9.96
CA PHE A 26 -11.97 -0.12 -9.98
C PHE A 26 -12.75 -1.09 -9.09
N LYS A 27 -12.84 -2.36 -9.48
CA LYS A 27 -13.67 -3.39 -8.83
C LYS A 27 -12.84 -4.62 -8.47
N GLY A 28 -13.34 -5.43 -7.56
CA GLY A 28 -12.75 -6.73 -7.21
C GLY A 28 -11.78 -6.71 -6.02
N ALA A 29 -11.46 -5.54 -5.47
CA ALA A 29 -10.96 -5.35 -4.11
C ALA A 29 -12.13 -4.92 -3.21
N CYS A 30 -12.12 -5.30 -1.94
CA CYS A 30 -13.10 -4.92 -0.94
C CYS A 30 -12.67 -3.65 -0.19
N ASP A 31 -11.45 -3.64 0.34
CA ASP A 31 -10.91 -2.51 1.10
C ASP A 31 -9.44 -2.29 0.71
N ALA A 32 -9.27 -1.55 -0.39
CA ALA A 32 -7.97 -1.29 -0.98
C ALA A 32 -7.12 -0.42 -0.04
N SER A 33 -6.01 -0.98 0.42
CA SER A 33 -5.21 -0.44 1.52
C SER A 33 -3.83 0.06 1.08
N ALA A 34 -3.23 -0.57 0.06
CA ALA A 34 -1.93 -0.18 -0.48
C ALA A 34 -1.94 -0.16 -2.01
N ALA A 35 -1.25 0.81 -2.62
CA ALA A 35 -1.13 0.89 -4.07
C ALA A 35 0.18 1.52 -4.53
N VAL A 36 0.65 1.10 -5.71
CA VAL A 36 1.80 1.72 -6.39
C VAL A 36 1.63 1.71 -7.90
N ALA A 37 2.04 2.80 -8.55
CA ALA A 37 2.07 2.88 -10.00
C ALA A 37 3.18 1.97 -10.57
N LEU A 38 2.84 1.15 -11.56
CA LEU A 38 3.80 0.36 -12.33
C LEU A 38 4.36 1.18 -13.51
N ASP A 39 3.49 1.97 -14.15
CA ASP A 39 3.80 3.00 -15.15
C ASP A 39 2.70 4.09 -15.15
N SER A 40 2.58 4.89 -16.22
CA SER A 40 1.58 5.95 -16.34
C SER A 40 0.14 5.46 -16.29
N ASP A 41 -0.10 4.22 -16.74
CA ASP A 41 -1.44 3.73 -17.06
C ASP A 41 -1.77 2.43 -16.32
N THR A 42 -0.89 1.98 -15.43
CA THR A 42 -1.04 0.73 -14.70
C THR A 42 -0.76 0.92 -13.22
N ILE A 43 -1.70 0.49 -12.37
CA ILE A 43 -1.57 0.52 -10.91
C ILE A 43 -1.64 -0.90 -10.34
N LEU A 44 -0.78 -1.18 -9.38
CA LEU A 44 -0.82 -2.39 -8.58
C LEU A 44 -1.41 -2.07 -7.21
N VAL A 45 -2.37 -2.85 -6.76
CA VAL A 45 -3.16 -2.62 -5.55
C VAL A 45 -3.19 -3.87 -4.69
N ALA A 46 -3.07 -3.69 -3.37
CA ALA A 46 -3.38 -4.69 -2.34
C ALA A 46 -4.69 -4.31 -1.62
N ASP A 47 -5.26 -5.29 -0.95
CA ASP A 47 -6.52 -5.27 -0.22
C ASP A 47 -6.24 -5.84 1.17
N ASP A 48 -6.68 -5.19 2.24
CA ASP A 48 -6.43 -5.70 3.60
C ASP A 48 -7.31 -6.92 3.95
N GLU A 49 -8.37 -7.17 3.17
CA GLU A 49 -9.29 -8.29 3.36
C GLU A 49 -8.82 -9.61 2.70
N ASP A 50 -7.74 -9.60 1.90
CA ASP A 50 -7.15 -10.82 1.33
C ASP A 50 -5.64 -10.72 1.03
N ASN A 51 -5.08 -11.77 0.43
CA ASN A 51 -3.64 -11.87 0.12
C ASN A 51 -3.36 -11.76 -1.40
N TYR A 52 -4.22 -11.08 -2.17
CA TYR A 52 -4.03 -10.89 -3.60
C TYR A 52 -3.47 -9.51 -3.93
N LEU A 53 -2.45 -9.50 -4.80
CA LEU A 53 -2.02 -8.29 -5.49
C LEU A 53 -2.74 -8.20 -6.84
N ARG A 54 -3.35 -7.06 -7.13
CA ARG A 54 -4.22 -6.83 -8.30
C ARG A 54 -3.68 -5.71 -9.17
N ILE A 55 -3.55 -5.97 -10.46
CA ILE A 55 -3.13 -4.98 -11.45
C ILE A 55 -4.38 -4.44 -12.15
N TYR A 56 -4.48 -3.12 -12.24
CA TYR A 56 -5.54 -2.41 -12.93
C TYR A 56 -4.98 -1.51 -14.04
N SER A 57 -5.75 -1.36 -15.12
CA SER A 57 -5.49 -0.39 -16.19
C SER A 57 -6.20 0.92 -15.88
N TYR A 58 -5.48 2.04 -15.88
CA TYR A 58 -6.08 3.37 -15.74
C TYR A 58 -6.95 3.72 -16.95
N ASP A 59 -6.56 3.28 -18.15
CA ASP A 59 -7.29 3.57 -19.40
C ASP A 59 -8.57 2.74 -19.57
N ASP A 60 -8.63 1.56 -18.94
CA ASP A 60 -9.80 0.67 -18.96
C ASP A 60 -10.20 0.32 -17.52
N PRO A 61 -10.86 1.24 -16.79
CA PRO A 61 -11.21 1.05 -15.39
C PRO A 61 -12.29 -0.03 -15.24
N GLY A 62 -12.10 -0.92 -14.27
CA GLY A 62 -13.03 -2.03 -14.04
C GLY A 62 -12.42 -3.12 -13.17
N LEU A 63 -12.55 -4.38 -13.60
CA LEU A 63 -11.93 -5.53 -12.94
C LEU A 63 -10.40 -5.52 -13.17
N PRO A 64 -9.61 -6.20 -12.31
CA PRO A 64 -8.17 -6.27 -12.50
C PRO A 64 -7.82 -7.03 -13.79
N ILE A 65 -6.81 -6.54 -14.50
CA ILE A 65 -6.26 -7.19 -15.70
C ILE A 65 -5.37 -8.39 -15.34
N SER A 66 -4.91 -8.48 -14.09
CA SER A 66 -4.17 -9.63 -13.54
C SER A 66 -4.24 -9.61 -12.01
N SER A 67 -4.20 -10.80 -11.40
CA SER A 67 -4.14 -10.96 -9.94
C SER A 67 -3.12 -12.04 -9.56
N PHE A 68 -2.48 -11.89 -8.39
CA PHE A 68 -1.45 -12.79 -7.89
C PHE A 68 -1.74 -13.13 -6.42
N SER A 69 -2.01 -14.40 -6.11
CA SER A 69 -2.12 -14.84 -4.71
C SER A 69 -0.73 -14.88 -4.06
N LEU A 70 -0.67 -14.46 -2.81
CA LEU A 70 0.50 -14.54 -1.95
C LEU A 70 0.37 -15.60 -0.84
N ASP A 71 -0.72 -16.38 -0.79
CA ASP A 71 -1.04 -17.27 0.34
C ASP A 71 0.12 -18.23 0.68
N ASP A 72 0.64 -18.93 -0.33
CA ASP A 72 1.76 -19.87 -0.19
C ASP A 72 3.04 -19.15 0.24
N PHE A 73 3.31 -17.98 -0.37
CA PHE A 73 4.52 -17.21 -0.10
C PHE A 73 4.53 -16.61 1.31
N LEU A 74 3.38 -16.15 1.80
CA LEU A 74 3.20 -15.61 3.15
C LEU A 74 3.05 -16.71 4.21
N GLY A 75 2.86 -17.95 3.78
CA GLY A 75 2.73 -19.12 4.65
C GLY A 75 1.46 -19.06 5.50
N VAL A 76 0.33 -18.68 4.89
CA VAL A 76 -0.95 -18.44 5.60
C VAL A 76 -2.07 -19.41 5.22
N VAL A 77 -1.80 -20.36 4.32
CA VAL A 77 -2.78 -21.35 3.80
C VAL A 77 -3.50 -22.11 4.91
N ASP A 78 -2.78 -22.57 5.94
CA ASP A 78 -3.33 -23.36 7.05
C ASP A 78 -3.74 -22.50 8.27
N SER A 79 -3.81 -21.18 8.12
CA SER A 79 -4.17 -20.29 9.21
C SER A 79 -5.68 -20.28 9.46
N SER A 80 -6.09 -20.28 10.73
CA SER A 80 -7.49 -20.01 11.11
C SER A 80 -7.97 -18.61 10.70
N HIS A 81 -7.04 -17.70 10.41
CA HIS A 81 -7.26 -16.33 9.95
C HIS A 81 -6.18 -16.04 8.89
N PRO A 82 -6.40 -16.47 7.63
CA PRO A 82 -5.35 -16.48 6.61
C PRO A 82 -5.05 -15.11 6.00
N GLU A 83 -5.98 -14.16 6.12
CA GLU A 83 -5.77 -12.76 5.70
C GLU A 83 -4.58 -12.14 6.46
N SER A 84 -3.68 -11.55 5.70
CA SER A 84 -2.43 -10.97 6.20
C SER A 84 -2.54 -9.49 6.50
N ASP A 85 -3.65 -8.80 6.16
CA ASP A 85 -3.84 -7.36 6.46
C ASP A 85 -2.71 -6.56 5.79
N ILE A 86 -2.54 -6.65 4.47
CA ILE A 86 -1.51 -5.87 3.74
C ILE A 86 -1.96 -4.42 3.78
N GLU A 87 -1.14 -3.50 4.30
CA GLU A 87 -1.58 -2.13 4.61
C GLU A 87 -0.78 -1.04 3.90
N ALA A 88 0.48 -1.31 3.57
CA ALA A 88 1.31 -0.32 2.90
C ALA A 88 2.35 -0.95 1.99
N CYS A 89 2.79 -0.15 1.01
CA CYS A 89 3.88 -0.53 0.13
C CYS A 89 4.72 0.68 -0.28
N THR A 90 5.95 0.42 -0.70
CA THR A 90 6.78 1.41 -1.38
C THR A 90 7.64 0.75 -2.44
N ARG A 91 7.89 1.45 -3.54
CA ARG A 91 8.67 0.94 -4.68
C ARG A 91 10.05 1.56 -4.72
N VAL A 92 11.07 0.71 -4.83
CA VAL A 92 12.47 1.07 -5.07
C VAL A 92 12.92 0.38 -6.36
N GLY A 93 13.05 1.14 -7.44
CA GLY A 93 13.37 0.57 -8.76
C GLY A 93 12.32 -0.45 -9.23
N ASN A 94 12.72 -1.72 -9.37
CA ASN A 94 11.82 -2.83 -9.75
C ASN A 94 11.35 -3.66 -8.55
N ILE A 95 11.74 -3.31 -7.34
CA ILE A 95 11.34 -3.99 -6.12
C ILE A 95 10.24 -3.18 -5.45
N ILE A 96 9.19 -3.87 -5.01
CA ILE A 96 8.16 -3.28 -4.16
C ILE A 96 8.27 -3.96 -2.80
N TYR A 97 8.45 -3.16 -1.76
CA TYR A 97 8.37 -3.60 -0.38
C TYR A 97 6.94 -3.43 0.09
N TRP A 98 6.45 -4.42 0.82
CA TRP A 98 5.11 -4.51 1.34
C TRP A 98 5.17 -4.77 2.83
N ILE A 99 4.25 -4.19 3.57
CA ILE A 99 4.09 -4.45 4.99
C ILE A 99 2.63 -4.69 5.30
N THR A 100 2.42 -5.67 6.16
CA THR A 100 1.13 -5.89 6.77
C THR A 100 0.93 -4.99 7.98
N SER A 101 -0.26 -4.95 8.55
CA SER A 101 -0.59 -4.05 9.66
C SER A 101 0.30 -4.19 10.90
N HIS A 102 0.89 -5.37 11.13
CA HIS A 102 1.57 -5.72 12.39
C HIS A 102 0.68 -5.51 13.62
N GLY A 103 -0.64 -5.48 13.40
CA GLY A 103 -1.66 -5.28 14.39
C GLY A 103 -2.21 -6.59 14.92
N ARG A 104 -2.76 -6.50 16.14
CA ARG A 104 -3.64 -7.56 16.69
C ARG A 104 -5.03 -7.40 16.08
N SER A 105 -5.91 -8.39 16.29
CA SER A 105 -7.32 -8.26 15.91
C SER A 105 -8.02 -7.10 16.65
N LYS A 106 -9.22 -6.72 16.20
CA LYS A 106 -10.12 -5.76 16.90
C LYS A 106 -10.44 -6.11 18.36
N LYS A 107 -10.20 -7.36 18.79
CA LYS A 107 -10.36 -7.81 20.18
C LYS A 107 -9.04 -7.89 20.95
N GLY A 108 -7.93 -7.42 20.37
CA GLY A 108 -6.58 -7.50 20.95
C GLY A 108 -5.92 -8.89 20.87
N LYS A 109 -6.52 -9.85 20.15
CA LYS A 109 -5.91 -11.18 19.97
C LYS A 109 -4.78 -11.17 18.95
N TRP A 110 -3.72 -11.91 19.22
CA TRP A 110 -2.60 -12.10 18.31
C TRP A 110 -3.03 -12.75 16.99
N ARG A 111 -2.46 -12.28 15.88
CA ARG A 111 -2.75 -12.74 14.51
C ARG A 111 -1.45 -12.96 13.76
N SER A 112 -0.92 -14.18 13.82
CA SER A 112 0.39 -14.48 13.24
C SER A 112 0.48 -14.21 11.73
N SER A 113 -0.62 -14.20 10.98
CA SER A 113 -0.66 -13.81 9.56
C SER A 113 -0.31 -12.35 9.32
N ARG A 114 -0.60 -11.46 10.28
CA ARG A 114 -0.48 -9.99 10.15
C ARG A 114 0.92 -9.43 10.43
N TYR A 115 1.91 -10.29 10.59
CA TYR A 115 3.31 -9.91 10.88
C TYR A 115 4.22 -10.32 9.72
N ARG A 116 4.12 -9.61 8.59
CA ARG A 116 4.90 -9.84 7.37
C ARG A 116 5.43 -8.51 6.85
N LEU A 117 6.75 -8.42 6.73
CA LEU A 117 7.43 -7.46 5.87
C LEU A 117 8.05 -8.25 4.71
N PHE A 118 7.70 -7.95 3.46
CA PHE A 118 8.13 -8.75 2.32
C PHE A 118 8.35 -7.91 1.07
N ALA A 119 8.85 -8.54 0.02
CA ALA A 119 9.12 -7.87 -1.24
C ALA A 119 8.62 -8.68 -2.44
N THR A 120 8.22 -7.97 -3.49
CA THR A 120 7.97 -8.52 -4.82
C THR A 120 8.80 -7.77 -5.86
N GLU A 121 9.16 -8.48 -6.92
CA GLU A 121 9.83 -7.91 -8.09
C GLU A 121 8.85 -7.75 -9.24
N ILE A 122 8.92 -6.60 -9.89
CA ILE A 122 8.17 -6.29 -11.10
C ILE A 122 8.93 -6.87 -12.29
N LEU A 123 8.29 -7.75 -13.04
CA LEU A 123 8.79 -8.31 -14.30
C LEU A 123 7.86 -7.86 -15.43
N LYS A 124 8.42 -7.52 -16.60
CA LYS A 124 7.65 -7.23 -17.82
C LYS A 124 7.98 -8.29 -18.88
N ILE A 125 7.03 -9.17 -19.17
CA ILE A 125 7.20 -10.30 -20.09
C ILE A 125 6.18 -10.17 -21.20
N ASN A 126 6.65 -10.05 -22.45
CA ASN A 126 5.80 -9.86 -23.63
C ASN A 126 4.78 -8.73 -23.46
N GLY A 127 5.21 -7.59 -22.88
CA GLY A 127 4.37 -6.43 -22.63
C GLY A 127 3.51 -6.50 -21.36
N ASN A 128 3.36 -7.66 -20.73
CA ASN A 128 2.52 -7.85 -19.54
C ASN A 128 3.34 -7.82 -18.25
N TYR A 129 2.79 -7.19 -17.21
CA TYR A 129 3.37 -7.24 -15.88
C TYR A 129 3.18 -8.61 -15.22
N LYS A 130 4.23 -9.09 -14.57
CA LYS A 130 4.23 -10.24 -13.66
C LYS A 130 4.90 -9.82 -12.37
N LEU A 131 4.49 -10.44 -11.28
CA LEU A 131 5.10 -10.25 -9.98
C LEU A 131 5.77 -11.54 -9.54
N ARG A 132 6.99 -11.42 -9.04
CA ARG A 132 7.74 -12.51 -8.45
C ARG A 132 8.01 -12.20 -6.98
N PRO A 133 7.55 -13.01 -6.02
CA PRO A 133 7.97 -12.87 -4.64
C PRO A 133 9.50 -12.97 -4.51
N LEU A 134 10.10 -12.10 -3.70
CA LEU A 134 11.54 -12.05 -3.47
C LEU A 134 11.90 -12.53 -2.07
N GLY A 135 12.87 -13.43 -1.98
CA GLY A 135 13.39 -13.92 -0.72
C GLY A 135 12.33 -14.65 0.11
N ARG A 136 12.27 -14.32 1.40
CA ARG A 136 11.27 -14.84 2.34
C ARG A 136 10.66 -13.66 3.10
N PRO A 137 9.38 -13.73 3.49
CA PRO A 137 8.80 -12.72 4.37
C PRO A 137 9.57 -12.64 5.69
N CYS A 138 9.88 -11.42 6.11
CA CYS A 138 10.40 -11.12 7.44
C CYS A 138 9.25 -11.22 8.45
N LEU A 139 9.41 -12.12 9.42
CA LEU A 139 8.41 -12.41 10.45
C LEU A 139 8.72 -11.75 11.81
N ASN A 140 9.91 -11.19 11.96
CA ASN A 140 10.48 -10.75 13.24
C ASN A 140 10.70 -9.23 13.31
N LEU A 141 10.05 -8.46 12.42
CA LEU A 141 10.13 -6.99 12.46
C LEU A 141 9.73 -6.46 13.85
N ILE A 142 8.69 -7.03 14.46
CA ILE A 142 8.24 -6.62 15.80
C ILE A 142 9.29 -6.89 16.87
N ASP A 143 9.98 -8.02 16.80
CA ASP A 143 11.07 -8.31 17.74
C ASP A 143 12.22 -7.32 17.58
N ALA A 144 12.50 -6.87 16.35
CA ALA A 144 13.49 -5.85 16.09
C ALA A 144 13.04 -4.47 16.64
N LEU A 145 11.79 -4.08 16.41
CA LEU A 145 11.22 -2.83 16.93
C LEU A 145 11.18 -2.79 18.46
N LEU A 146 10.89 -3.92 19.11
CA LEU A 146 10.88 -4.04 20.58
C LEU A 146 12.26 -3.88 21.22
N LYS A 147 13.35 -4.05 20.45
CA LYS A 147 14.73 -3.79 20.92
C LYS A 147 15.11 -2.31 20.85
N LEU A 148 14.30 -1.48 20.20
CA LEU A 148 14.51 -0.04 20.11
C LEU A 148 13.80 0.63 21.30
N ASP A 149 14.49 0.65 22.45
CA ASP A 149 13.93 1.16 23.72
C ASP A 149 13.39 2.60 23.62
N ASP A 150 13.97 3.43 22.76
CA ASP A 150 13.54 4.81 22.53
C ASP A 150 12.12 4.92 22.00
N LEU A 151 11.62 3.91 21.28
CA LEU A 151 10.26 3.89 20.73
C LEU A 151 9.20 3.52 21.78
N LYS A 152 9.61 2.90 22.90
CA LYS A 152 8.74 2.51 24.02
C LYS A 152 7.48 1.71 23.60
N LEU A 153 7.62 0.85 22.59
CA LEU A 153 6.51 0.13 21.95
C LEU A 153 5.99 -1.07 22.74
N GLN A 154 6.70 -1.51 23.78
CA GLN A 154 6.33 -2.66 24.63
C GLN A 154 4.89 -2.53 25.17
N LYS A 155 4.45 -1.30 25.47
CA LYS A 155 3.09 -1.03 25.98
C LYS A 155 2.00 -1.27 24.93
N ASN A 156 2.30 -1.06 23.65
CA ASN A 156 1.36 -1.15 22.52
C ASN A 156 1.39 -2.54 21.85
N ILE A 157 2.52 -3.24 21.92
CA ILE A 157 2.70 -4.57 21.33
C ILE A 157 2.35 -5.68 22.35
N GLY A 158 2.69 -5.46 23.62
CA GLY A 158 2.64 -6.48 24.66
C GLY A 158 3.73 -7.54 24.48
N LEU A 159 3.40 -8.80 24.78
CA LEU A 159 4.26 -9.94 24.50
C LEU A 159 3.97 -10.44 23.08
N ALA A 160 5.02 -10.55 22.26
CA ALA A 160 4.90 -11.06 20.89
C ALA A 160 4.43 -12.52 20.90
N GLY A 161 3.51 -12.88 20.01
CA GLY A 161 2.98 -14.24 19.91
C GLY A 161 1.90 -14.61 20.93
N GLU A 162 1.62 -13.77 21.93
CA GLU A 162 0.74 -14.12 23.04
C GLU A 162 -0.49 -13.23 23.16
N ASP A 163 -1.61 -13.82 23.58
CA ASP A 163 -2.79 -13.07 24.02
C ASP A 163 -2.56 -12.57 25.44
N SER A 164 -2.06 -11.33 25.60
CA SER A 164 -1.65 -10.80 26.90
C SER A 164 -2.81 -10.44 27.84
N GLY A 165 -4.07 -10.71 27.47
CA GLY A 165 -5.29 -10.29 28.18
C GLY A 165 -5.49 -8.77 28.27
N ARG A 166 -4.59 -7.98 27.69
CA ARG A 166 -4.66 -6.51 27.64
C ARG A 166 -5.51 -6.07 26.46
N LYS A 167 -6.13 -4.89 26.57
CA LYS A 167 -6.78 -4.22 25.44
C LYS A 167 -5.71 -3.70 24.50
N LEU A 168 -5.28 -4.51 23.53
CA LEU A 168 -4.26 -4.15 22.52
C LEU A 168 -4.85 -4.18 21.11
N ALA A 169 -6.13 -3.83 20.97
CA ALA A 169 -6.75 -3.64 19.66
C ALA A 169 -6.06 -2.44 18.96
N PRO A 170 -5.74 -2.52 17.65
CA PRO A 170 -5.02 -1.46 16.94
C PRO A 170 -5.67 -0.07 17.02
N LYS A 171 -7.01 -0.03 16.94
CA LYS A 171 -7.79 1.23 17.02
C LYS A 171 -7.98 1.77 18.46
N GLU A 172 -7.31 1.17 19.44
CA GLU A 172 -7.35 1.60 20.84
C GLU A 172 -5.93 1.85 21.37
N TYR A 173 -5.27 0.80 21.86
CA TYR A 173 -3.95 0.87 22.49
C TYR A 173 -2.92 0.00 21.77
N GLY A 174 -3.32 -0.75 20.75
CA GLY A 174 -2.44 -1.61 19.96
C GLY A 174 -1.54 -0.82 19.01
N LEU A 175 -0.48 -1.46 18.54
CA LEU A 175 0.26 -0.98 17.36
C LEU A 175 -0.54 -1.28 16.08
N ASN A 176 -0.45 -0.37 15.10
CA ASN A 176 -0.76 -0.62 13.70
C ASN A 176 0.27 0.10 12.82
N ILE A 177 0.66 -0.50 11.70
CA ILE A 177 1.54 0.09 10.70
C ILE A 177 0.78 0.17 9.38
N GLU A 178 0.43 1.39 8.98
CA GLU A 178 -0.40 1.69 7.79
C GLU A 178 0.36 2.54 6.77
N GLY A 179 1.67 2.74 6.97
CA GLY A 179 2.46 3.66 6.15
C GLY A 179 3.87 3.15 5.91
N MET A 180 4.29 3.28 4.65
CA MET A 180 5.67 3.04 4.23
C MET A 180 6.02 4.02 3.12
N THR A 181 7.23 4.56 3.17
CA THR A 181 7.78 5.37 2.09
C THR A 181 9.27 5.07 1.94
N ILE A 182 9.79 5.32 0.75
CA ILE A 182 11.21 5.44 0.52
C ILE A 182 11.77 6.64 1.29
N SER A 183 13.06 6.59 1.60
CA SER A 183 13.83 7.71 2.15
C SER A 183 13.71 8.97 1.29
N ALA A 184 14.03 10.13 1.88
CA ALA A 184 13.87 11.43 1.21
C ALA A 184 14.76 11.59 -0.04
N ASP A 185 15.89 10.88 -0.11
CA ASP A 185 16.79 10.91 -1.28
C ASP A 185 16.42 9.86 -2.34
N GLY A 186 15.38 9.06 -2.09
CA GLY A 186 14.91 8.04 -3.00
C GLY A 186 15.89 6.87 -3.18
N LYS A 187 16.81 6.67 -2.23
CA LYS A 187 17.83 5.61 -2.25
C LYS A 187 17.77 4.75 -0.99
N ASP A 188 18.33 3.54 -1.08
CA ASP A 188 18.47 2.63 0.07
C ASP A 188 19.35 3.23 1.18
#